data_AF-A0A4R2NKZ0-F1
#
_entry.id   AF-A0A4R2NKZ0-F1
#
_cell.length_a   1.000
_cell.length_b   1.000
_cell.length_c   1.000
_cell.angle_alpha   90.00
_cell.angle_beta   90.00
_cell.angle_gamma   90.00
#
_symmetry.space_group_name_H-M   'P 1'
#
loop_
_entity.id
_entity.type
_entity.pdbx_description
1 polymer ?
#
loop_
_entity_poly.entity_id
_entity_poly.type
_entity_poly.pdbx_seq_one_letter_code
_entity_poly.pdbx_strand_id
1 'polypeptide(L)'
;MDRPLSPPERALLAVIQQVEAETGRIERDVLSVRAKGRGLEVTRTLAQLVQLGLVEKVQRRPSFLGRLFGGRPVDLLQLTAAGRAAAEQGAPATAAAQPDPAVPEDADDTETAPGEEPPAPPAETPPAAPAAPVTPPATEPPADSPAAPAPQAPPVAKADAPPADAVETPPAAPAPRPKRPDRAQALAYTEDLGGAPLPEGGVALTHDVDPEVMEGIREVLAGFGMDLTFAGEAFIGARIAQGHEAGDALCQVVLFAFAHAVRDDLASDGALSQLGLGDYAAEIAEELGKLHAAGLIGAERLEQDRSRLIALADAGADRASIVEDILSDPVGGLLPPAALPEELRPAQEA
;
A
#
# COMPACT_ATOMS: atom_id res chain seq x y z
N MET A 1 22.61 -35.05 -21.91
CA MET A 1 21.78 -36.21 -22.30
C MET A 1 20.73 -35.72 -23.26
N ASP A 2 20.95 -35.89 -24.55
CA ASP A 2 20.50 -34.87 -25.50
C ASP A 2 19.25 -35.34 -26.26
N ARG A 3 18.15 -35.52 -25.50
CA ARG A 3 16.82 -35.72 -26.07
C ARG A 3 16.31 -34.37 -26.63
N PRO A 4 15.89 -34.29 -27.90
CA PRO A 4 15.25 -33.09 -28.43
C PRO A 4 13.87 -32.87 -27.77
N LEU A 5 13.55 -31.61 -27.50
CA LEU A 5 12.30 -31.21 -26.85
C LEU A 5 11.10 -31.31 -27.81
N SER A 6 10.03 -31.94 -27.33
CA SER A 6 8.79 -32.07 -28.11
C SER A 6 8.11 -30.71 -28.34
N PRO A 7 7.23 -30.58 -29.34
CA PRO A 7 6.49 -29.33 -29.58
C PRO A 7 5.76 -28.76 -28.35
N PRO A 8 5.00 -29.54 -27.54
CA PRO A 8 4.38 -29.01 -26.32
C PRO A 8 5.40 -28.65 -25.23
N GLU A 9 6.51 -29.39 -25.10
CA GLU A 9 7.61 -29.04 -24.18
C GLU A 9 8.18 -27.66 -24.50
N ARG A 10 8.45 -27.36 -25.78
CA ARG A 10 8.92 -26.04 -26.23
C ARG A 10 7.87 -24.95 -26.10
N ALA A 11 6.61 -25.23 -26.45
CA ALA A 11 5.52 -24.28 -26.31
C ALA A 11 5.28 -23.88 -24.84
N LEU A 12 5.38 -24.84 -23.91
CA LEU A 12 5.27 -24.55 -22.48
C LEU A 12 6.50 -23.79 -21.96
N LEU A 13 7.73 -24.12 -22.38
CA LEU A 13 8.92 -23.33 -22.03
C LEU A 13 8.81 -21.86 -22.47
N ALA A 14 8.30 -21.59 -23.67
CA ALA A 14 8.07 -20.22 -24.14
C ALA A 14 7.02 -19.47 -23.30
N VAL A 15 5.96 -20.15 -22.83
CA VAL A 15 5.01 -19.55 -21.87
C VAL A 15 5.67 -19.29 -20.52
N ILE A 16 6.49 -20.22 -20.02
CA ILE A 16 7.23 -20.07 -18.75
C ILE A 16 8.19 -18.87 -18.83
N GLN A 17 8.99 -18.77 -19.89
CA GLN A 17 9.90 -17.64 -20.14
C GLN A 17 9.15 -16.30 -20.23
N GLN A 18 8.00 -16.28 -20.91
CA GLN A 18 7.16 -15.08 -20.98
C GLN A 18 6.63 -14.65 -19.59
N VAL A 19 6.18 -15.59 -18.75
CA VAL A 19 5.73 -15.27 -17.38
C VAL A 19 6.90 -14.82 -16.50
N GLU A 20 8.09 -15.43 -16.66
CA GLU A 20 9.30 -15.01 -15.95
C GLU A 20 9.68 -13.56 -16.30
N ALA A 21 9.61 -13.20 -17.59
CA ALA A 21 9.91 -11.85 -18.07
C ALA A 21 8.88 -10.79 -17.67
N GLU A 22 7.59 -11.14 -17.62
CA GLU A 22 6.52 -10.20 -17.24
C GLU A 22 6.35 -10.03 -15.72
N THR A 23 6.64 -11.06 -14.93
CA THR A 23 6.25 -11.10 -13.50
C THR A 23 7.42 -11.40 -12.55
N GLY A 24 8.60 -11.78 -13.06
CA GLY A 24 9.81 -12.12 -12.27
C GLY A 24 9.68 -13.36 -11.37
N ARG A 25 8.47 -13.92 -11.23
CA ARG A 25 8.11 -15.06 -10.38
C ARG A 25 7.02 -15.85 -11.09
N ILE A 26 7.09 -17.18 -11.08
CA ILE A 26 6.14 -18.04 -11.79
C ILE A 26 5.39 -18.90 -10.78
N GLU A 27 4.14 -18.52 -10.49
CA GLU A 27 3.23 -19.37 -9.75
C GLU A 27 2.61 -20.43 -10.65
N ARG A 28 2.45 -21.63 -10.10
CA ARG A 28 1.89 -22.77 -10.84
C ARG A 28 0.50 -22.50 -11.41
N ASP A 29 -0.34 -21.73 -10.70
CA ASP A 29 -1.72 -21.49 -11.11
C ASP A 29 -1.82 -20.38 -12.17
N VAL A 30 -1.02 -19.31 -12.06
CA VAL A 30 -0.85 -18.30 -13.13
C VAL A 30 -0.35 -18.95 -14.42
N LEU A 31 0.67 -19.81 -14.32
CA LEU A 31 1.13 -20.61 -15.47
C LEU A 31 0.02 -21.52 -16.00
N SER A 32 -0.74 -22.17 -15.11
CA SER A 32 -1.81 -23.10 -15.50
C SER A 32 -2.95 -22.40 -16.25
N VAL A 33 -3.33 -21.18 -15.85
CA VAL A 33 -4.33 -20.37 -16.55
C VAL A 33 -3.81 -19.95 -17.93
N ARG A 34 -2.61 -19.34 -18.00
CA ARG A 34 -2.02 -18.84 -19.25
C ARG A 34 -1.76 -19.95 -20.26
N ALA A 35 -1.26 -21.11 -19.82
CA ALA A 35 -0.98 -22.24 -20.70
C ALA A 35 -2.28 -22.96 -21.16
N LYS A 36 -3.29 -23.10 -20.30
CA LYS A 36 -4.63 -23.59 -20.72
C LYS A 36 -5.29 -22.66 -21.74
N GLY A 37 -5.12 -21.34 -21.59
CA GLY A 37 -5.57 -20.34 -22.57
C GLY A 37 -4.92 -20.47 -23.96
N ARG A 38 -3.77 -21.17 -24.05
CA ARG A 38 -3.10 -21.55 -25.30
C ARG A 38 -3.31 -23.04 -25.68
N GLY A 39 -4.25 -23.73 -25.04
CA GLY A 39 -4.58 -25.14 -25.31
C GLY A 39 -3.54 -26.17 -24.84
N LEU A 40 -2.58 -25.80 -23.99
CA LEU A 40 -1.45 -26.66 -23.62
C LEU A 40 -1.75 -27.59 -22.43
N GLU A 41 -1.31 -28.86 -22.52
CA GLU A 41 -1.37 -29.82 -21.40
C GLU A 41 -0.31 -29.47 -20.33
N VAL A 42 -0.70 -28.75 -19.29
CA VAL A 42 0.25 -28.22 -18.29
C VAL A 42 0.86 -29.32 -17.40
N THR A 43 0.03 -30.15 -16.76
CA THR A 43 0.47 -31.06 -15.68
C THR A 43 1.55 -32.05 -16.11
N ARG A 44 1.36 -32.71 -17.27
CA ARG A 44 2.28 -33.72 -17.80
C ARG A 44 3.55 -33.10 -18.39
N THR A 45 3.39 -32.07 -19.20
CA THR A 45 4.51 -31.37 -19.85
C THR A 45 5.42 -30.71 -18.82
N LEU A 46 4.85 -30.06 -17.79
CA LEU A 46 5.62 -29.50 -16.68
C LEU A 46 6.39 -30.59 -15.90
N ALA A 47 5.76 -31.75 -15.65
CA ALA A 47 6.47 -32.87 -15.00
C ALA A 47 7.65 -33.38 -15.84
N GLN A 48 7.54 -33.37 -17.16
CA GLN A 48 8.63 -33.73 -18.08
C GLN A 48 9.74 -32.67 -18.11
N LEU A 49 9.40 -31.38 -18.15
CA LEU A 49 10.39 -30.28 -18.08
C LEU A 49 11.17 -30.28 -16.75
N VAL A 50 10.51 -30.65 -15.65
CA VAL A 50 11.17 -30.85 -14.34
C VAL A 50 12.07 -32.09 -14.33
N GLN A 51 11.63 -33.21 -14.92
CA GLN A 51 12.48 -34.41 -15.08
C GLN A 51 13.71 -34.18 -15.97
N LEU A 52 13.62 -33.25 -16.93
CA LEU A 52 14.74 -32.84 -17.79
C LEU A 52 15.65 -31.78 -17.14
N GLY A 53 15.36 -31.32 -15.91
CA GLY A 53 16.15 -30.31 -15.22
C GLY A 53 16.07 -28.90 -15.83
N LEU A 54 15.05 -28.63 -16.64
CA LEU A 54 14.85 -27.32 -17.30
C LEU A 54 14.02 -26.36 -16.45
N VAL A 55 13.11 -26.90 -15.64
CA VAL A 55 12.31 -26.14 -14.67
C VAL A 55 12.54 -26.72 -13.28
N GLU A 56 12.84 -25.88 -12.31
CA GLU A 56 12.91 -26.27 -10.90
C GLU A 56 11.63 -25.89 -10.15
N LYS A 57 11.27 -26.70 -9.14
CA LYS A 57 10.17 -26.42 -8.20
C LYS A 57 10.75 -25.90 -6.89
N VAL A 58 10.75 -24.59 -6.72
CA VAL A 58 11.23 -23.94 -5.49
C VAL A 58 10.04 -23.69 -4.57
N GLN A 59 9.86 -24.53 -3.55
CA GLN A 59 8.84 -24.29 -2.54
C GLN A 59 9.28 -23.12 -1.64
N ARG A 60 8.75 -21.92 -1.91
CA ARG A 60 8.94 -20.76 -1.04
C ARG A 60 8.05 -20.94 0.18
N ARG A 61 8.65 -21.40 1.27
CA ARG A 61 8.03 -21.34 2.59
C ARG A 61 7.84 -19.87 2.97
N PRO A 62 6.69 -19.48 3.55
CA PRO A 62 6.55 -18.18 4.19
C PRO A 62 7.62 -18.03 5.28
N SER A 63 8.19 -16.82 5.36
CA SER A 63 9.02 -16.37 6.48
C SER A 63 8.22 -16.44 7.79
N PHE A 64 8.87 -16.23 8.93
CA PHE A 64 8.16 -16.23 10.22
C PHE A 64 7.02 -15.20 10.24
N LEU A 65 7.32 -13.95 9.91
CA LEU A 65 6.33 -12.88 9.69
C LEU A 65 5.30 -13.27 8.62
N GLY A 66 5.73 -13.84 7.50
CA GLY A 66 4.81 -14.29 6.45
C GLY A 66 3.85 -15.41 6.86
N ARG A 67 4.04 -16.06 8.02
CA ARG A 67 3.07 -17.01 8.60
C ARG A 67 2.08 -16.32 9.53
N LEU A 68 2.58 -15.39 10.36
CA LEU A 68 1.73 -14.54 11.20
C LEU A 68 0.72 -13.76 10.35
N PHE A 69 1.14 -13.32 9.16
CA PHE A 69 0.25 -12.71 8.15
C PHE A 69 -0.56 -13.71 7.31
N GLY A 70 -0.80 -14.94 7.79
CA GLY A 70 -1.63 -15.96 7.13
C GLY A 70 -1.08 -16.54 5.81
N GLY A 71 0.10 -16.10 5.38
CA GLY A 71 0.74 -16.51 4.13
C GLY A 71 1.12 -17.99 4.12
N ARG A 72 0.85 -18.65 2.99
CA ARG A 72 0.97 -20.10 2.82
C ARG A 72 2.22 -20.48 2.04
N PRO A 73 2.75 -21.71 2.15
CA PRO A 73 3.82 -22.19 1.27
C PRO A 73 3.38 -22.18 -0.19
N VAL A 74 4.12 -21.48 -1.05
CA VAL A 74 3.85 -21.40 -2.48
C VAL A 74 4.90 -22.20 -3.25
N ASP A 75 4.44 -23.14 -4.07
CA ASP A 75 5.28 -23.88 -5.02
C ASP A 75 5.56 -22.97 -6.25
N LEU A 76 6.69 -22.27 -6.22
CA LEU A 76 7.17 -21.46 -7.34
C LEU A 76 7.91 -22.31 -8.37
N LEU A 77 7.85 -21.88 -9.62
CA LEU A 77 8.59 -22.44 -10.74
C LEU A 77 9.68 -21.44 -11.17
N GLN A 78 10.86 -21.95 -11.54
CA GLN A 78 11.97 -21.14 -12.07
C GLN A 78 12.63 -21.85 -13.24
N LEU A 79 13.07 -21.11 -14.26
CA LEU A 79 13.89 -21.68 -15.33
C LEU A 79 15.34 -21.82 -14.87
N THR A 80 15.85 -23.05 -14.93
CA THR A 80 17.27 -23.31 -14.72
C THR A 80 18.10 -22.68 -15.85
N ALA A 81 19.42 -22.60 -15.69
CA ALA A 81 20.30 -22.11 -16.76
C ALA A 81 20.13 -22.93 -18.07
N ALA A 82 19.90 -24.24 -17.95
CA ALA A 82 19.58 -25.11 -19.08
C ALA A 82 18.17 -24.82 -19.66
N GLY A 83 17.18 -24.54 -18.81
CA GLY A 83 15.83 -24.16 -19.22
C GLY A 83 15.78 -22.86 -20.03
N ARG A 84 16.50 -21.82 -19.60
CA ARG A 84 16.61 -20.55 -20.33
C ARG A 84 17.29 -20.73 -21.68
N ALA A 85 18.45 -21.38 -21.74
CA ALA A 85 19.13 -21.68 -23.00
C ALA A 85 18.26 -22.52 -23.97
N ALA A 86 17.48 -23.47 -23.45
CA ALA A 86 16.56 -24.27 -24.25
C ALA A 86 15.31 -23.50 -24.73
N ALA A 87 14.85 -22.50 -23.97
CA ALA A 87 13.77 -21.60 -24.38
C ALA A 87 14.25 -20.62 -25.47
N GLU A 88 15.45 -20.05 -25.32
CA GLU A 88 16.11 -19.18 -26.31
C GLU A 88 16.35 -19.90 -27.64
N GLN A 89 16.82 -21.16 -27.61
CA GLN A 89 16.95 -22.02 -28.80
C GLN A 89 15.60 -22.52 -29.36
N GLY A 90 14.53 -22.46 -28.55
CA GLY A 90 13.19 -22.88 -28.92
C GLY A 90 12.30 -21.75 -29.45
N ALA A 91 12.71 -20.50 -29.29
CA ALA A 91 12.00 -19.33 -29.78
C ALA A 91 11.93 -19.37 -31.32
N PRO A 92 10.73 -19.27 -31.94
CA PRO A 92 10.68 -18.96 -33.36
C PRO A 92 11.31 -17.59 -33.54
N ALA A 93 12.23 -17.47 -34.50
CA ALA A 93 12.71 -16.16 -34.92
C ALA A 93 11.51 -15.41 -35.53
N THR A 94 10.89 -14.53 -34.74
CA THR A 94 9.93 -13.54 -35.24
C THR A 94 10.64 -12.79 -36.34
N ALA A 95 10.24 -13.05 -37.59
CA ALA A 95 11.01 -12.62 -38.74
C ALA A 95 11.16 -11.10 -38.71
N ALA A 96 12.39 -10.63 -38.54
CA ALA A 96 12.74 -9.26 -38.85
C ALA A 96 12.50 -9.11 -40.35
N ALA A 97 11.37 -8.49 -40.71
CA ALA A 97 10.97 -8.28 -42.09
C ALA A 97 11.92 -7.24 -42.71
N GLN A 98 13.07 -7.71 -43.18
CA GLN A 98 13.93 -6.98 -44.08
C GLN A 98 13.18 -6.86 -45.42
N PRO A 99 12.82 -5.65 -45.86
CA PRO A 99 12.32 -5.47 -47.21
C PRO A 99 13.52 -5.45 -48.16
N ASP A 100 13.58 -6.43 -49.07
CA ASP A 100 14.48 -6.39 -50.22
C ASP A 100 13.64 -6.58 -51.50
N PRO A 101 13.86 -5.79 -52.57
CA PRO A 101 12.90 -5.65 -53.67
C PRO A 101 13.22 -6.50 -54.90
N ALA A 102 12.44 -6.28 -55.97
CA ALA A 102 12.61 -6.72 -57.35
C ALA A 102 12.13 -8.15 -57.72
N VAL A 103 10.95 -8.17 -58.34
CA VAL A 103 10.45 -9.20 -59.28
C VAL A 103 11.06 -8.88 -60.66
N PRO A 104 11.45 -9.89 -61.49
CA PRO A 104 10.64 -10.19 -62.69
C PRO A 104 10.63 -11.68 -63.14
N GLU A 105 9.49 -12.11 -63.71
CA GLU A 105 9.33 -12.88 -64.98
C GLU A 105 9.98 -14.31 -65.11
N ASP A 106 9.41 -15.31 -65.80
CA ASP A 106 8.14 -15.42 -66.56
C ASP A 106 7.70 -16.90 -66.83
N ALA A 107 6.60 -17.07 -67.60
CA ALA A 107 6.01 -18.29 -68.22
C ALA A 107 5.14 -19.21 -67.31
N ASP A 108 3.86 -19.53 -67.63
CA ASP A 108 3.23 -20.17 -68.83
C ASP A 108 3.55 -21.69 -68.93
N ASP A 109 2.64 -22.64 -69.21
CA ASP A 109 1.21 -22.68 -69.65
C ASP A 109 0.58 -24.03 -69.13
N THR A 110 -0.69 -24.49 -69.22
CA THR A 110 -1.92 -24.14 -69.98
C THR A 110 -3.20 -24.64 -69.25
N GLU A 111 -4.37 -24.01 -69.51
CA GLU A 111 -5.76 -24.56 -69.42
C GLU A 111 -6.37 -24.96 -68.02
N THR A 112 -7.68 -24.79 -67.74
CA THR A 112 -8.85 -24.35 -68.55
C THR A 112 -9.80 -23.47 -67.70
N ALA A 113 -10.53 -22.53 -68.33
CA ALA A 113 -11.52 -21.59 -67.74
C ALA A 113 -12.99 -22.00 -68.12
N PRO A 114 -14.10 -21.25 -67.83
CA PRO A 114 -14.23 -19.91 -67.23
C PRO A 114 -15.40 -19.65 -66.22
N GLY A 115 -15.41 -18.45 -65.61
CA GLY A 115 -16.54 -17.84 -64.87
C GLY A 115 -16.46 -18.01 -63.35
N GLU A 116 -16.68 -17.00 -62.50
CA GLU A 116 -17.06 -15.58 -62.70
C GLU A 116 -16.33 -14.69 -61.65
N GLU A 117 -16.36 -13.36 -61.82
CA GLU A 117 -15.37 -12.41 -61.26
C GLU A 117 -15.62 -11.98 -59.79
N PRO A 118 -14.60 -11.93 -58.91
CA PRO A 118 -14.73 -11.49 -57.52
C PRO A 118 -14.53 -9.97 -57.34
N PRO A 119 -15.41 -9.25 -56.61
CA PRO A 119 -15.21 -7.84 -56.30
C PRO A 119 -14.08 -7.62 -55.28
N ALA A 120 -13.33 -6.52 -55.46
CA ALA A 120 -12.10 -6.22 -54.71
C ALA A 120 -12.32 -5.90 -53.21
N PRO A 121 -11.30 -6.12 -52.36
CA PRO A 121 -11.33 -5.71 -50.95
C PRO A 121 -11.32 -4.17 -50.82
N PRO A 122 -12.18 -3.57 -49.97
CA PRO A 122 -12.09 -2.15 -49.64
C PRO A 122 -10.84 -1.85 -48.79
N ALA A 123 -10.26 -0.67 -49.00
CA ALA A 123 -8.94 -0.31 -48.47
C ALA A 123 -8.90 -0.14 -46.93
N GLU A 124 -7.72 -0.37 -46.37
CA GLU A 124 -7.39 0.01 -45.00
C GLU A 124 -7.53 1.52 -44.81
N THR A 125 -8.32 1.94 -43.82
CA THR A 125 -8.36 3.33 -43.36
C THR A 125 -7.42 3.44 -42.16
N PRO A 126 -6.47 4.40 -42.13
CA PRO A 126 -5.51 4.50 -41.04
C PRO A 126 -6.20 4.81 -39.70
N PRO A 127 -5.62 4.37 -38.56
CA PRO A 127 -6.19 4.63 -37.24
C PRO A 127 -6.33 6.13 -36.98
N ALA A 128 -7.48 6.53 -36.44
CA ALA A 128 -7.76 7.93 -36.14
C ALA A 128 -6.75 8.47 -35.10
N ALA A 129 -6.24 9.67 -35.36
CA ALA A 129 -5.43 10.42 -34.39
C ALA A 129 -6.25 10.69 -33.11
N PRO A 130 -5.60 10.80 -31.93
CA PRO A 130 -6.29 11.04 -30.67
C PRO A 130 -7.14 12.31 -30.73
N ALA A 131 -8.34 12.26 -30.14
CA ALA A 131 -9.19 13.43 -29.99
C ALA A 131 -8.46 14.51 -29.17
N ALA A 132 -8.45 15.74 -29.69
CA ALA A 132 -7.88 16.88 -28.98
C ALA A 132 -8.62 17.12 -27.65
N PRO A 133 -7.94 17.64 -26.61
CA PRO A 133 -8.58 17.93 -25.33
C PRO A 133 -9.73 18.93 -25.51
N VAL A 134 -10.86 18.65 -24.87
CA VAL A 134 -12.05 19.51 -24.96
C VAL A 134 -11.78 20.79 -24.17
N THR A 135 -11.65 21.92 -24.87
CA THR A 135 -11.47 23.23 -24.25
C THR A 135 -12.69 23.57 -23.38
N PRO A 136 -12.52 23.89 -22.09
CA PRO A 136 -13.64 24.41 -21.29
C PRO A 136 -14.07 25.78 -21.84
N PRO A 137 -15.38 26.07 -21.92
CA PRO A 137 -15.86 27.37 -22.38
C PRO A 137 -15.47 28.46 -21.36
N ALA A 138 -14.73 29.47 -21.81
CA ALA A 138 -14.42 30.63 -20.99
C ALA A 138 -15.70 31.39 -20.63
N THR A 139 -15.90 31.63 -19.33
CA THR A 139 -16.97 32.50 -18.82
C THR A 139 -16.31 33.67 -18.10
N GLU A 140 -16.18 34.81 -18.79
CA GLU A 140 -15.81 36.08 -18.16
C GLU A 140 -17.01 36.70 -17.40
N PRO A 141 -16.76 37.61 -16.45
CA PRO A 141 -17.63 37.74 -15.29
C PRO A 141 -18.70 38.85 -15.41
N PRO A 142 -19.80 38.74 -14.65
CA PRO A 142 -20.51 39.93 -14.17
C PRO A 142 -19.65 40.61 -13.10
N ALA A 143 -19.13 41.79 -13.40
CA ALA A 143 -18.49 42.62 -12.38
C ALA A 143 -19.56 43.31 -11.54
N ASP A 144 -19.56 43.08 -10.23
CA ASP A 144 -20.09 44.05 -9.27
C ASP A 144 -19.30 43.99 -7.96
N SER A 145 -18.88 45.15 -7.47
CA SER A 145 -18.13 45.30 -6.23
C SER A 145 -18.63 46.51 -5.48
N PRO A 146 -18.92 46.37 -4.18
CA PRO A 146 -18.75 47.48 -3.28
C PRO A 146 -17.89 47.13 -2.05
N ALA A 147 -16.80 47.89 -1.92
CA ALA A 147 -16.15 48.32 -0.68
C ALA A 147 -15.72 47.26 0.37
N ALA A 148 -14.41 47.09 0.51
CA ALA A 148 -13.80 46.56 1.73
C ALA A 148 -13.82 47.59 2.89
N PRO A 149 -14.04 47.15 4.15
CA PRO A 149 -13.61 47.88 5.33
C PRO A 149 -12.10 47.73 5.55
N ALA A 150 -11.43 48.82 5.95
CA ALA A 150 -10.00 48.82 6.29
C ALA A 150 -9.72 48.18 7.67
N PRO A 151 -8.49 47.70 7.95
CA PRO A 151 -8.19 46.94 9.17
C PRO A 151 -8.21 47.81 10.43
N GLN A 152 -8.62 47.22 11.56
CA GLN A 152 -8.46 47.83 12.89
C GLN A 152 -7.21 47.29 13.59
N ALA A 153 -6.29 48.20 13.91
CA ALA A 153 -5.10 47.95 14.73
C ALA A 153 -5.46 47.96 16.24
N PRO A 154 -4.63 47.41 17.13
CA PRO A 154 -5.05 47.07 18.49
C PRO A 154 -4.98 48.24 19.50
N PRO A 155 -5.77 48.20 20.59
CA PRO A 155 -5.49 48.95 21.80
C PRO A 155 -4.25 48.37 22.52
N VAL A 156 -3.50 49.24 23.20
CA VAL A 156 -2.16 48.94 23.74
C VAL A 156 -2.16 49.07 25.28
N ALA A 157 -1.14 48.47 25.90
CA ALA A 157 -0.61 48.78 27.23
C ALA A 157 -1.33 48.25 28.50
N LYS A 158 -0.68 47.25 29.10
CA LYS A 158 -0.17 47.24 30.49
C LYS A 158 -0.95 48.01 31.57
N ALA A 159 -1.33 47.28 32.62
CA ALA A 159 -1.09 47.70 34.00
C ALA A 159 -0.34 46.57 34.72
N ASP A 160 0.68 46.94 35.50
CA ASP A 160 1.64 46.02 36.12
C ASP A 160 1.61 46.20 37.65
N ALA A 161 1.95 45.14 38.41
CA ALA A 161 2.36 45.16 39.82
C ALA A 161 1.35 45.65 40.91
N PRO A 162 1.56 45.33 42.22
CA PRO A 162 2.20 44.15 42.83
C PRO A 162 1.29 43.52 43.95
N PRO A 163 1.73 42.57 44.82
CA PRO A 163 0.81 41.78 45.65
C PRO A 163 0.48 42.41 47.02
N ALA A 164 -0.51 41.82 47.72
CA ALA A 164 -0.85 42.13 49.11
C ALA A 164 -0.76 40.87 50.00
N ASP A 165 -0.10 41.07 51.14
CA ASP A 165 0.26 40.19 52.26
C ASP A 165 -0.42 38.83 52.50
N ALA A 166 0.38 37.90 53.03
CA ALA A 166 -0.09 36.65 53.62
C ALA A 166 -0.85 36.87 54.95
N VAL A 167 -1.88 36.07 55.18
CA VAL A 167 -2.53 35.91 56.49
C VAL A 167 -2.49 34.43 56.86
N GLU A 168 -1.81 34.10 57.94
CA GLU A 168 -1.79 32.74 58.49
C GLU A 168 -3.17 32.39 59.08
N THR A 169 -3.80 31.34 58.55
CA THR A 169 -5.05 30.79 59.12
C THR A 169 -4.74 29.51 59.89
N PRO A 170 -5.03 29.41 61.20
CA PRO A 170 -4.71 28.23 62.00
C PRO A 170 -5.53 26.99 61.56
N PRO A 171 -5.00 25.77 61.77
CA PRO A 171 -5.56 24.55 61.18
C PRO A 171 -6.92 24.17 61.77
N ALA A 172 -7.91 23.98 60.90
CA ALA A 172 -9.22 23.45 61.26
C ALA A 172 -9.15 21.95 61.59
N ALA A 173 -9.98 21.49 62.53
CA ALA A 173 -10.08 20.08 62.91
C ALA A 173 -10.65 19.21 61.76
N PRO A 174 -10.23 17.94 61.63
CA PRO A 174 -10.64 17.08 60.53
C PRO A 174 -12.14 16.73 60.58
N ALA A 175 -12.84 17.00 59.48
CA ALA A 175 -14.24 16.61 59.31
C ALA A 175 -14.43 15.08 59.28
N PRO A 176 -15.57 14.55 59.75
CA PRO A 176 -15.84 13.11 59.74
C PRO A 176 -15.95 12.58 58.31
N ARG A 177 -15.23 11.49 58.01
CA ARG A 177 -15.28 10.82 56.70
C ARG A 177 -16.69 10.27 56.43
N PRO A 178 -17.28 10.47 55.24
CA PRO A 178 -18.56 9.86 54.90
C PRO A 178 -18.45 8.33 54.90
N LYS A 179 -19.53 7.66 55.33
CA LYS A 179 -19.59 6.19 55.28
C LYS A 179 -19.57 5.72 53.83
N ARG A 180 -18.73 4.72 53.54
CA ARG A 180 -18.71 4.04 52.24
C ARG A 180 -20.10 3.37 52.02
N PRO A 181 -20.76 3.55 50.86
CA PRO A 181 -22.01 2.85 50.57
C PRO A 181 -21.78 1.35 50.48
N ASP A 182 -22.81 0.57 50.79
CA ASP A 182 -22.70 -0.88 50.91
C ASP A 182 -22.60 -1.58 49.55
N ARG A 183 -21.85 -2.68 49.48
CA ARG A 183 -21.38 -3.26 48.19
C ARG A 183 -22.46 -4.03 47.42
N ALA A 184 -23.72 -3.94 47.84
CA ALA A 184 -24.84 -4.75 47.36
C ALA A 184 -25.76 -4.04 46.33
N GLN A 185 -25.53 -2.76 46.00
CA GLN A 185 -26.41 -1.98 45.09
C GLN A 185 -25.80 -1.71 43.69
N ALA A 186 -24.65 -2.32 43.37
CA ALA A 186 -23.89 -2.02 42.15
C ALA A 186 -24.22 -2.93 40.93
N LEU A 187 -25.48 -3.35 40.77
CA LEU A 187 -25.92 -4.31 39.73
C LEU A 187 -27.22 -3.91 39.00
N ALA A 188 -27.61 -2.63 39.01
CA ALA A 188 -28.90 -2.18 38.46
C ALA A 188 -28.81 -0.81 37.74
N TYR A 189 -27.88 -0.64 36.80
CA TYR A 189 -27.69 0.61 36.04
C TYR A 189 -27.24 0.40 34.58
N THR A 190 -27.94 -0.48 33.84
CA THR A 190 -27.72 -0.64 32.38
C THR A 190 -29.00 -0.72 31.52
N GLU A 191 -30.17 -0.93 32.10
CA GLU A 191 -31.43 -1.08 31.33
C GLU A 191 -32.31 0.18 31.31
N ASP A 192 -32.16 1.09 32.28
CA ASP A 192 -33.07 2.24 32.49
C ASP A 192 -32.56 3.57 31.87
N LEU A 193 -31.43 3.54 31.17
CA LEU A 193 -30.96 4.64 30.32
C LEU A 193 -31.24 4.29 28.86
N GLY A 194 -32.38 4.76 28.35
CA GLY A 194 -32.74 4.62 26.95
C GLY A 194 -31.67 5.22 26.04
N GLY A 195 -30.92 4.35 25.36
CA GLY A 195 -29.82 4.76 24.49
C GLY A 195 -30.31 5.68 23.38
N ALA A 196 -29.70 6.86 23.27
CA ALA A 196 -29.82 7.66 22.05
C ALA A 196 -29.32 6.83 20.85
N PRO A 197 -29.96 6.92 19.67
CA PRO A 197 -29.46 6.22 18.49
C PRO A 197 -28.01 6.64 18.21
N LEU A 198 -27.13 5.65 18.11
CA LEU A 198 -25.74 5.90 17.70
C LEU A 198 -25.74 6.59 16.34
N PRO A 199 -24.94 7.66 16.13
CA PRO A 199 -24.82 8.27 14.83
C PRO A 199 -24.21 7.26 13.83
N GLU A 200 -24.84 7.14 12.66
CA GLU A 200 -24.30 6.37 11.54
C GLU A 200 -22.93 6.97 11.15
N GLY A 201 -21.85 6.25 11.43
CA GLY A 201 -20.47 6.76 11.35
C GLY A 201 -19.61 6.48 12.58
N GLY A 202 -20.19 5.99 13.69
CA GLY A 202 -19.38 5.45 14.79
C GLY A 202 -18.54 4.26 14.35
N VAL A 203 -17.21 4.34 14.53
CA VAL A 203 -16.27 3.24 14.21
C VAL A 203 -16.62 2.03 15.08
N ALA A 204 -17.15 0.98 14.45
CA ALA A 204 -17.32 -0.30 15.11
C ALA A 204 -15.95 -0.90 15.43
N LEU A 205 -15.73 -1.29 16.68
CA LEU A 205 -14.54 -2.04 17.10
C LEU A 205 -14.69 -3.51 16.63
N THR A 206 -14.57 -3.72 15.31
CA THR A 206 -14.70 -5.04 14.69
C THR A 206 -13.48 -5.89 15.04
N HIS A 207 -13.64 -6.75 16.05
CA HIS A 207 -12.68 -7.79 16.44
C HIS A 207 -12.60 -8.96 15.41
N ASP A 208 -12.80 -8.66 14.13
CA ASP A 208 -12.81 -9.61 13.00
C ASP A 208 -11.41 -9.82 12.39
N VAL A 209 -10.37 -9.15 12.91
CA VAL A 209 -8.98 -9.46 12.57
C VAL A 209 -8.52 -10.69 13.34
N ASP A 210 -7.85 -11.62 12.65
CA ASP A 210 -7.25 -12.80 13.26
C ASP A 210 -6.26 -12.39 14.38
N PRO A 211 -6.38 -12.92 15.61
CA PRO A 211 -5.44 -12.64 16.69
C PRO A 211 -3.98 -12.97 16.35
N GLU A 212 -3.69 -13.96 15.50
CA GLU A 212 -2.32 -14.26 15.05
C GLU A 212 -1.76 -13.14 14.14
N VAL A 213 -2.61 -12.51 13.32
CA VAL A 213 -2.26 -11.34 12.50
C VAL A 213 -2.02 -10.12 13.38
N MET A 214 -2.89 -9.86 14.36
CA MET A 214 -2.74 -8.72 15.28
C MET A 214 -1.46 -8.82 16.12
N GLU A 215 -1.15 -10.00 16.67
CA GLU A 215 0.10 -10.20 17.43
C GLU A 215 1.34 -10.10 16.52
N GLY A 216 1.25 -10.56 15.26
CA GLY A 216 2.31 -10.36 14.27
C GLY A 216 2.57 -8.88 13.94
N ILE A 217 1.53 -8.05 13.90
CA ILE A 217 1.68 -6.58 13.73
C ILE A 217 2.36 -5.97 14.95
N ARG A 218 1.95 -6.37 16.17
CA ARG A 218 2.59 -5.92 17.41
C ARG A 218 4.06 -6.33 17.48
N GLU A 219 4.41 -7.56 17.09
CA GLU A 219 5.81 -8.03 17.09
C GLU A 219 6.68 -7.22 16.11
N VAL A 220 6.17 -6.91 14.91
CA VAL A 220 6.91 -6.07 13.94
C VAL A 220 7.06 -4.64 14.42
N LEU A 221 5.99 -4.03 14.97
CA LEU A 221 6.05 -2.68 15.53
C LEU A 221 6.98 -2.61 16.75
N ALA A 222 6.96 -3.60 17.65
CA ALA A 222 7.92 -3.69 18.75
C ALA A 222 9.36 -3.87 18.25
N GLY A 223 9.57 -4.58 17.14
CA GLY A 223 10.84 -4.65 16.43
C GLY A 223 11.30 -3.31 15.84
N PHE A 224 10.38 -2.38 15.59
CA PHE A 224 10.63 -0.99 15.21
C PHE A 224 10.74 -0.03 16.42
N GLY A 225 10.57 -0.53 17.65
CA GLY A 225 10.49 0.29 18.86
C GLY A 225 9.16 1.07 19.01
N MET A 226 8.12 0.69 18.26
CA MET A 226 6.79 1.29 18.32
C MET A 226 5.79 0.47 19.15
N ASP A 227 5.01 1.14 19.99
CA ASP A 227 3.90 0.52 20.72
C ASP A 227 2.58 0.69 19.94
N LEU A 228 1.92 -0.41 19.56
CA LEU A 228 0.59 -0.36 18.95
C LEU A 228 -0.47 0.10 19.96
N THR A 229 -1.28 1.10 19.62
CA THR A 229 -2.36 1.60 20.48
C THR A 229 -3.71 0.94 20.14
N PHE A 230 -4.70 1.03 21.04
CA PHE A 230 -6.07 0.62 20.74
C PHE A 230 -6.68 1.34 19.53
N ALA A 231 -6.23 2.56 19.20
CA ALA A 231 -6.63 3.23 17.97
C ALA A 231 -6.00 2.57 16.74
N GLY A 232 -4.77 2.07 16.85
CA GLY A 232 -4.12 1.26 15.82
C GLY A 232 -4.82 -0.06 15.57
N GLU A 233 -5.25 -0.75 16.63
CA GLU A 233 -6.03 -1.99 16.49
C GLU A 233 -7.36 -1.75 15.75
N ALA A 234 -8.07 -0.67 16.08
CA ALA A 234 -9.28 -0.26 15.36
C ALA A 234 -9.00 0.15 13.90
N PHE A 235 -7.89 0.86 13.64
CA PHE A 235 -7.47 1.27 12.30
C PHE A 235 -7.10 0.07 11.42
N ILE A 236 -6.32 -0.89 11.94
CA ILE A 236 -5.99 -2.15 11.26
C ILE A 236 -7.27 -2.92 10.94
N GLY A 237 -8.20 -3.03 11.89
CA GLY A 237 -9.51 -3.64 11.67
C GLY A 237 -10.30 -2.97 10.54
N ALA A 238 -10.35 -1.63 10.52
CA ALA A 238 -10.99 -0.88 9.45
C ALA A 238 -10.33 -1.11 8.08
N ARG A 239 -8.99 -1.18 8.00
CA ARG A 239 -8.27 -1.44 6.73
C ARG A 239 -8.46 -2.87 6.23
N ILE A 240 -8.41 -3.86 7.10
CA ILE A 240 -8.64 -5.26 6.71
C ILE A 240 -10.11 -5.46 6.29
N ALA A 241 -11.07 -4.81 6.96
CA ALA A 241 -12.48 -4.78 6.54
C ALA A 241 -12.70 -4.05 5.19
N GLN A 242 -11.84 -3.08 4.85
CA GLN A 242 -11.79 -2.44 3.52
C GLN A 242 -11.10 -3.30 2.44
N GLY A 243 -10.55 -4.46 2.82
CA GLY A 243 -9.91 -5.41 1.89
C GLY A 243 -8.41 -5.18 1.67
N HIS A 244 -7.76 -4.35 2.50
CA HIS A 244 -6.30 -4.21 2.46
C HIS A 244 -5.58 -5.41 3.08
N GLU A 245 -4.40 -5.74 2.56
CA GLU A 245 -3.51 -6.73 3.18
C GLU A 245 -2.94 -6.19 4.51
N ALA A 246 -2.65 -7.10 5.46
CA ALA A 246 -2.21 -6.71 6.80
C ALA A 246 -0.86 -5.96 6.83
N GLY A 247 0.04 -6.22 5.87
CA GLY A 247 1.28 -5.46 5.73
C GLY A 247 1.09 -4.07 5.10
N ASP A 248 0.08 -3.90 4.25
CA ASP A 248 -0.35 -2.58 3.77
C ASP A 248 -0.94 -1.75 4.93
N ALA A 249 -1.75 -2.37 5.79
CA ALA A 249 -2.27 -1.75 7.00
C ALA A 249 -1.16 -1.37 7.99
N LEU A 250 -0.16 -2.25 8.21
CA LEU A 250 1.04 -1.96 9.00
C LEU A 250 1.82 -0.75 8.45
N CYS A 251 2.04 -0.69 7.13
CA CYS A 251 2.74 0.42 6.48
C CYS A 251 2.04 1.76 6.78
N GLN A 252 0.72 1.77 6.76
CA GLN A 252 -0.08 2.94 7.12
C GLN A 252 -0.05 3.24 8.63
N VAL A 253 -0.10 2.25 9.54
CA VAL A 253 0.05 2.50 10.99
C VAL A 253 1.36 3.26 11.27
N VAL A 254 2.46 2.85 10.64
CA VAL A 254 3.74 3.56 10.71
C VAL A 254 3.60 4.99 10.18
N LEU A 255 3.08 5.18 8.97
CA LEU A 255 2.92 6.51 8.36
C LEU A 255 2.08 7.47 9.22
N PHE A 256 0.97 6.99 9.78
CA PHE A 256 0.10 7.78 10.65
C PHE A 256 0.72 8.05 12.02
N ALA A 257 1.47 7.11 12.60
CA ALA A 257 2.23 7.36 13.85
C ALA A 257 3.25 8.50 13.67
N PHE A 258 3.99 8.51 12.55
CA PHE A 258 4.85 9.63 12.18
C PHE A 258 4.05 10.92 11.94
N ALA A 259 2.94 10.89 11.19
CA ALA A 259 2.14 12.09 10.93
C ALA A 259 1.58 12.74 12.21
N HIS A 260 1.11 11.93 13.16
CA HIS A 260 0.70 12.41 14.49
C HIS A 260 1.87 13.02 15.27
N ALA A 261 3.01 12.33 15.35
CA ALA A 261 4.18 12.85 16.05
C ALA A 261 4.68 14.17 15.43
N VAL A 262 4.65 14.30 14.09
CA VAL A 262 5.03 15.54 13.38
C VAL A 262 4.00 16.66 13.60
N ARG A 263 2.71 16.36 13.68
CA ARG A 263 1.70 17.37 14.05
C ARG A 263 1.98 17.94 15.44
N ASP A 264 2.26 17.06 16.39
CA ASP A 264 2.48 17.42 17.79
C ASP A 264 3.86 18.13 17.97
N ASP A 265 4.85 17.79 17.13
CA ASP A 265 6.15 18.48 16.97
C ASP A 265 6.01 19.92 16.44
N LEU A 266 5.19 20.09 15.39
CA LEU A 266 4.85 21.41 14.81
C LEU A 266 4.07 22.31 15.78
N ALA A 267 3.35 21.71 16.74
CA ALA A 267 2.70 22.42 17.85
C ALA A 267 3.65 22.71 19.04
N SER A 268 4.86 22.13 19.05
CA SER A 268 5.81 22.13 20.18
C SER A 268 7.20 22.67 19.80
N ASP A 269 7.25 23.66 18.89
CA ASP A 269 8.47 24.36 18.43
C ASP A 269 9.58 23.49 17.79
N GLY A 270 9.27 22.28 17.29
CA GLY A 270 10.17 21.53 16.39
C GLY A 270 11.33 20.79 17.06
N ALA A 271 11.04 20.04 18.13
CA ALA A 271 12.03 19.25 18.86
C ALA A 271 12.41 17.91 18.17
N LEU A 272 11.48 17.23 17.49
CA LEU A 272 11.70 15.85 17.01
C LEU A 272 12.81 15.74 15.96
N SER A 273 12.95 16.74 15.08
CA SER A 273 14.05 16.77 14.11
C SER A 273 15.43 16.85 14.77
N GLN A 274 15.52 17.31 16.02
CA GLN A 274 16.76 17.35 16.82
C GLN A 274 17.00 16.04 17.60
N LEU A 275 15.95 15.22 17.78
CA LEU A 275 16.00 13.91 18.45
C LEU A 275 16.32 12.75 17.48
N GLY A 276 16.49 13.02 16.18
CA GLY A 276 16.89 12.01 15.19
C GLY A 276 15.74 11.39 14.39
N LEU A 277 14.57 12.03 14.35
CA LEU A 277 13.40 11.56 13.58
C LEU A 277 13.72 11.23 12.11
N GLY A 278 14.66 11.97 11.48
CA GLY A 278 15.13 11.75 10.12
C GLY A 278 15.86 10.41 9.92
N ASP A 279 16.82 10.10 10.80
CA ASP A 279 17.58 8.86 10.73
C ASP A 279 16.69 7.65 11.03
N TYR A 280 15.80 7.77 12.02
CA TYR A 280 14.82 6.75 12.35
C TYR A 280 13.80 6.50 11.22
N ALA A 281 13.29 7.56 10.57
CA ALA A 281 12.44 7.42 9.38
C ALA A 281 13.13 6.70 8.23
N ALA A 282 14.44 6.90 8.05
CA ALA A 282 15.24 6.20 7.05
C ALA A 282 15.41 4.71 7.38
N GLU A 283 15.71 4.36 8.64
CA GLU A 283 15.82 2.97 9.11
C GLU A 283 14.49 2.22 8.93
N ILE A 284 13.37 2.83 9.35
CA ILE A 284 12.03 2.27 9.17
C ILE A 284 11.66 2.12 7.69
N ALA A 285 12.05 3.06 6.83
CA ALA A 285 11.87 2.96 5.39
C ALA A 285 12.68 1.80 4.76
N GLU A 286 13.85 1.44 5.32
CA GLU A 286 14.59 0.24 4.91
C GLU A 286 13.93 -1.06 5.41
N GLU A 287 13.45 -1.09 6.65
CA GLU A 287 12.74 -2.27 7.19
C GLU A 287 11.44 -2.58 6.45
N LEU A 288 10.62 -1.56 6.15
CA LEU A 288 9.44 -1.70 5.29
C LEU A 288 9.84 -2.23 3.89
N GLY A 289 10.99 -1.81 3.36
CA GLY A 289 11.57 -2.36 2.13
C GLY A 289 11.92 -3.86 2.22
N LYS A 290 12.41 -4.33 3.38
CA LYS A 290 12.70 -5.75 3.65
C LYS A 290 11.40 -6.57 3.72
N LEU A 291 10.33 -6.02 4.31
CA LEU A 291 8.99 -6.64 4.32
C LEU A 291 8.38 -6.73 2.91
N HIS A 292 8.53 -5.70 2.09
CA HIS A 292 8.14 -5.75 0.68
C HIS A 292 8.95 -6.80 -0.12
N ALA A 293 10.27 -6.89 0.06
CA ALA A 293 11.11 -7.91 -0.58
C ALA A 293 10.71 -9.35 -0.15
N ALA A 294 10.28 -9.52 1.10
CA ALA A 294 9.69 -10.76 1.61
C ALA A 294 8.33 -11.08 0.95
N GLY A 295 7.64 -10.09 0.39
CA GLY A 295 6.35 -10.21 -0.29
C GLY A 295 5.15 -9.98 0.64
N LEU A 296 5.28 -9.07 1.61
CA LEU A 296 4.27 -8.81 2.65
C LEU A 296 3.57 -7.44 2.52
N ILE A 297 4.07 -6.55 1.65
CA ILE A 297 3.54 -5.19 1.41
C ILE A 297 3.48 -4.97 -0.11
N GLY A 298 2.39 -4.37 -0.61
CA GLY A 298 2.24 -4.02 -2.01
C GLY A 298 3.30 -3.01 -2.48
N ALA A 299 3.80 -3.15 -3.72
CA ALA A 299 4.83 -2.25 -4.26
C ALA A 299 4.35 -0.79 -4.34
N GLU A 300 3.11 -0.59 -4.79
CA GLU A 300 2.46 0.72 -4.90
C GLU A 300 2.23 1.36 -3.51
N ARG A 301 1.79 0.56 -2.54
CA ARG A 301 1.63 0.97 -1.14
C ARG A 301 2.96 1.41 -0.53
N LEU A 302 4.01 0.59 -0.67
CA LEU A 302 5.32 0.93 -0.15
C LEU A 302 5.82 2.26 -0.73
N GLU A 303 5.78 2.44 -2.05
CA GLU A 303 6.34 3.65 -2.67
C GLU A 303 5.54 4.91 -2.30
N GLN A 304 4.21 4.82 -2.24
CA GLN A 304 3.34 5.92 -1.78
C GLN A 304 3.62 6.30 -0.32
N ASP A 305 3.69 5.32 0.58
CA ASP A 305 3.78 5.59 2.01
C ASP A 305 5.23 5.92 2.42
N ARG A 306 6.24 5.31 1.79
CA ARG A 306 7.67 5.60 2.00
C ARG A 306 8.05 7.02 1.56
N SER A 307 7.59 7.46 0.40
CA SER A 307 7.87 8.82 -0.08
C SER A 307 7.26 9.88 0.85
N ARG A 308 6.04 9.62 1.36
CA ARG A 308 5.39 10.44 2.40
C ARG A 308 6.13 10.39 3.74
N LEU A 309 6.58 9.21 4.19
CA LEU A 309 7.33 9.04 5.44
C LEU A 309 8.64 9.85 5.43
N ILE A 310 9.39 9.81 4.33
CA ILE A 310 10.62 10.60 4.18
C ILE A 310 10.31 12.11 4.18
N ALA A 311 9.24 12.54 3.49
CA ALA A 311 8.84 13.95 3.44
C ALA A 311 8.23 14.50 4.75
N LEU A 312 7.71 13.63 5.63
CA LEU A 312 7.33 13.99 7.01
C LEU A 312 8.55 14.19 7.93
N ALA A 313 9.64 13.45 7.66
CA ALA A 313 10.85 13.47 8.47
C ALA A 313 11.83 14.58 8.08
N ASP A 314 11.81 15.03 6.83
CA ASP A 314 12.53 16.23 6.37
C ASP A 314 11.91 17.52 6.98
N ALA A 315 12.75 18.52 7.22
CA ALA A 315 12.36 19.81 7.79
C ALA A 315 11.82 20.79 6.73
N GLY A 316 11.15 20.27 5.69
CA GLY A 316 10.66 21.03 4.55
C GLY A 316 9.45 21.92 4.88
N ALA A 317 9.25 22.97 4.08
CA ALA A 317 8.12 23.89 4.26
C ALA A 317 6.75 23.22 4.09
N ASP A 318 6.66 22.18 3.25
CA ASP A 318 5.43 21.47 2.93
C ASP A 318 5.02 20.43 4.00
N ARG A 319 5.89 20.17 4.99
CA ARG A 319 5.72 19.16 6.06
C ARG A 319 4.36 19.25 6.76
N ALA A 320 3.89 20.47 7.03
CA ALA A 320 2.57 20.72 7.64
C ALA A 320 1.40 20.35 6.71
N SER A 321 1.52 20.59 5.39
CA SER A 321 0.48 20.20 4.44
C SER A 321 0.40 18.67 4.28
N ILE A 322 1.54 17.99 4.35
CA ILE A 322 1.62 16.52 4.27
C ILE A 322 0.98 15.88 5.51
N VAL A 323 1.16 16.48 6.69
CA VAL A 323 0.46 16.07 7.92
C VAL A 323 -1.06 16.18 7.77
N GLU A 324 -1.58 17.34 7.36
CA GLU A 324 -3.03 17.55 7.19
C GLU A 324 -3.61 16.62 6.11
N ASP A 325 -2.92 16.43 4.97
CA ASP A 325 -3.32 15.50 3.92
C ASP A 325 -3.44 14.05 4.43
N ILE A 326 -2.54 13.60 5.30
CA ILE A 326 -2.56 12.24 5.87
C ILE A 326 -3.64 12.14 6.96
N LEU A 327 -3.66 13.08 7.91
CA LEU A 327 -4.60 13.09 9.04
C LEU A 327 -6.03 13.49 8.63
N SER A 328 -6.28 13.77 7.35
CA SER A 328 -7.62 13.88 6.77
C SER A 328 -8.40 12.55 6.74
N ASP A 329 -7.75 11.39 6.92
CA ASP A 329 -8.42 10.10 7.02
C ASP A 329 -9.27 10.00 8.30
N PRO A 330 -10.57 9.65 8.21
CA PRO A 330 -11.50 9.71 9.34
C PRO A 330 -11.30 8.60 10.39
N VAL A 331 -10.41 7.64 10.16
CA VAL A 331 -10.05 6.60 11.14
C VAL A 331 -8.63 6.84 11.67
N GLY A 332 -7.67 7.04 10.77
CA GLY A 332 -6.26 7.21 11.11
C GLY A 332 -5.93 8.57 11.71
N GLY A 333 -6.64 9.65 11.34
CA GLY A 333 -6.34 11.01 11.79
C GLY A 333 -6.83 11.37 13.20
N LEU A 334 -7.72 10.55 13.78
CA LEU A 334 -8.36 10.83 15.07
C LEU A 334 -7.40 10.68 16.26
N LEU A 335 -6.59 9.61 16.26
CA LEU A 335 -5.73 9.22 17.38
C LEU A 335 -4.50 8.45 16.84
N PRO A 336 -3.31 8.63 17.44
CA PRO A 336 -2.09 7.96 16.99
C PRO A 336 -2.24 6.43 17.04
N PRO A 337 -2.10 5.72 15.90
CA PRO A 337 -2.31 4.27 15.85
C PRO A 337 -1.14 3.48 16.47
N ALA A 338 0.06 4.04 16.45
CA ALA A 338 1.19 3.58 17.25
C ALA A 338 1.90 4.77 17.90
N ALA A 339 2.58 4.54 19.02
CA ALA A 339 3.50 5.50 19.61
C ALA A 339 4.93 5.22 19.13
N LEU A 340 5.66 6.28 18.76
CA LEU A 340 7.10 6.20 18.44
C LEU A 340 7.94 5.74 19.65
N PRO A 341 9.22 5.35 19.49
CA PRO A 341 10.15 5.10 20.59
C PRO A 341 10.19 6.22 21.64
N GLU A 342 10.49 5.91 22.89
CA GLU A 342 10.44 6.89 23.99
C GLU A 342 11.42 8.06 23.80
N GLU A 343 12.55 7.79 23.14
CA GLU A 343 13.57 8.77 22.76
C GLU A 343 13.06 9.80 21.72
N LEU A 344 11.98 9.47 21.00
CA LEU A 344 11.32 10.30 20.00
C LEU A 344 9.93 10.80 20.47
N ARG A 345 9.60 10.65 21.76
CA ARG A 345 8.42 11.29 22.37
C ARG A 345 8.82 12.67 22.90
N PRO A 346 8.08 13.76 22.60
CA PRO A 346 8.34 15.04 23.23
C PRO A 346 8.09 14.91 24.74
N ALA A 347 8.99 15.47 25.55
CA ALA A 347 8.94 15.34 27.00
C ALA A 347 7.68 16.02 27.58
N GLN A 348 6.69 15.23 27.98
CA GLN A 348 5.53 15.73 28.70
C GLN A 348 5.96 16.17 30.10
N GLU A 349 5.83 17.46 30.41
CA GLU A 349 5.98 17.97 31.78
C GLU A 349 4.90 17.36 32.70
N ALA A 350 5.28 17.01 33.93
CA ALA A 350 4.50 16.19 34.87
C ALA A 350 4.18 16.91 36.19
#